data_AF-A0A3B8L121-F1
#
_entry.id   AF-A0A3B8L121-F1
#
_cell.length_a   1.000
_cell.length_b   1.000
_cell.length_c   1.000
_cell.angle_alpha   90.00
_cell.angle_beta   90.00
_cell.angle_gamma   90.00
#
_symmetry.space_group_name_H-M   'P 1'
#
loop_
_entity.id
_entity.type
_entity.pdbx_description
1 polymer ?
#
loop_
_entity_poly.entity_id
_entity_poly.type
_entity_poly.pdbx_seq_one_letter_code
_entity_poly.pdbx_strand_id
1 'polypeptide(L)'
;VPRMPHERFHGKSGLGFRGDSILQLDWCVGQLMATLKRLDLDSSTLVVFCSDNGPVLDDGYKDGAIRQLGKHRPSGPFGGGKYSVLEGGTRTPLITR
;
A
#
# COMPACT_ATOMS: atom_id res chain seq x y z
N VAL A 1 -10.00 1.27 -9.17
CA VAL A 1 -9.13 0.14 -9.57
C VAL A 1 -9.58 -1.11 -8.83
N PRO A 2 -9.81 -2.26 -9.51
CA PRO A 2 -10.18 -3.50 -8.84
C PRO A 2 -9.02 -4.02 -7.99
N ARG A 3 -9.32 -4.54 -6.79
CA ARG A 3 -8.33 -5.07 -5.85
C ARG A 3 -8.52 -6.57 -5.74
N MET A 4 -7.57 -7.33 -6.28
CA MET A 4 -7.58 -8.80 -6.29
C MET A 4 -6.20 -9.31 -5.90
N PRO A 5 -5.89 -9.37 -4.59
CA PRO A 5 -4.65 -10.00 -4.14
C PRO A 5 -4.66 -11.50 -4.46
N HIS A 6 -3.47 -12.11 -4.49
CA HIS A 6 -3.31 -13.55 -4.60
C HIS A 6 -3.97 -14.26 -3.41
N GLU A 7 -4.56 -15.44 -3.65
CA GLU A 7 -5.40 -16.17 -2.67
C GLU A 7 -4.72 -16.39 -1.32
N ARG A 8 -3.41 -16.63 -1.30
CA ARG A 8 -2.62 -16.76 -0.05
C ARG A 8 -2.73 -15.55 0.90
N PHE A 9 -3.12 -14.37 0.42
CA PHE A 9 -3.30 -13.15 1.22
C PHE A 9 -4.77 -12.88 1.59
N HIS A 10 -5.73 -13.61 1.01
CA HIS A 10 -7.15 -13.36 1.27
C HIS A 10 -7.48 -13.54 2.76
N GLY A 11 -8.13 -12.53 3.34
CA GLY A 11 -8.55 -12.48 4.74
C GLY A 11 -7.42 -12.28 5.74
N LYS A 12 -6.16 -12.10 5.31
CA LYS A 12 -5.01 -12.02 6.22
C LYS A 12 -4.91 -10.69 6.95
N SER A 13 -5.40 -9.60 6.36
CA SER A 13 -5.34 -8.27 6.97
C SER A 13 -6.48 -7.97 7.95
N GLY A 14 -7.60 -8.69 7.84
CA GLY A 14 -8.85 -8.33 8.50
C GLY A 14 -9.51 -7.05 7.99
N LEU A 15 -8.97 -6.41 6.93
CA LEU A 15 -9.44 -5.15 6.34
C LEU A 15 -9.90 -5.30 4.88
N GLY A 16 -10.31 -6.52 4.52
CA GLY A 16 -10.74 -6.88 3.18
C GLY A 16 -9.64 -6.86 2.13
N PHE A 17 -10.04 -6.96 0.86
CA PHE A 17 -9.09 -7.00 -0.26
C PHE A 17 -8.20 -5.76 -0.34
N ARG A 18 -8.65 -4.59 0.13
CA ARG A 18 -7.77 -3.42 0.24
C ARG A 18 -6.60 -3.67 1.19
N GLY A 19 -6.86 -4.19 2.39
CA GLY A 19 -5.81 -4.52 3.34
C GLY A 19 -4.94 -5.68 2.88
N ASP A 20 -5.55 -6.71 2.28
CA ASP A 20 -4.83 -7.89 1.79
C ASP A 20 -3.88 -7.53 0.63
N SER A 21 -4.28 -6.60 -0.25
CA SER A 21 -3.38 -6.04 -1.26
C SER A 21 -2.19 -5.28 -0.67
N ILE A 22 -2.35 -4.64 0.49
CA ILE A 22 -1.23 -3.99 1.20
C ILE A 22 -0.27 -5.03 1.77
N LEU A 23 -0.78 -6.12 2.38
CA LEU A 23 0.07 -7.22 2.84
C LEU A 23 0.83 -7.89 1.69
N GLN A 24 0.19 -8.00 0.53
CA GLN A 24 0.86 -8.51 -0.67
C GLN A 24 1.96 -7.57 -1.16
N LEU A 25 1.72 -6.25 -1.17
CA LEU A 25 2.74 -5.26 -1.52
C LEU A 25 3.96 -5.36 -0.58
N ASP A 26 3.71 -5.42 0.73
CA ASP A 26 4.76 -5.60 1.75
C ASP A 26 5.58 -6.87 1.50
N TRP A 27 4.91 -7.99 1.23
CA TRP A 27 5.58 -9.24 0.86
C TRP A 27 6.44 -9.10 -0.41
N CYS A 28 5.93 -8.43 -1.45
CA CYS A 28 6.67 -8.20 -2.69
C CYS A 28 7.95 -7.38 -2.45
N VAL A 29 7.86 -6.31 -1.65
CA VAL A 29 9.03 -5.53 -1.22
C VAL A 29 10.01 -6.43 -0.48
N GLY A 30 9.54 -7.27 0.45
CA GLY A 30 10.36 -8.26 1.14
C GLY A 30 11.12 -9.20 0.20
N GLN A 31 10.48 -9.66 -0.89
CA GLN A 31 11.15 -10.48 -1.91
C GLN A 31 12.26 -9.73 -2.65
N LEU A 32 12.04 -8.45 -3.00
CA LEU A 32 13.06 -7.61 -3.63
C LEU A 32 14.24 -7.42 -2.68
N MET A 33 13.98 -7.09 -1.41
CA MET A 33 15.04 -6.89 -0.41
C MET A 33 15.83 -8.18 -0.16
N ALA A 34 15.16 -9.33 -0.03
CA ALA A 34 15.81 -10.63 0.12
C ALA A 34 16.66 -10.99 -1.10
N THR A 35 16.21 -10.60 -2.30
CA THR A 35 16.96 -10.81 -3.54
C THR A 35 18.23 -9.97 -3.57
N LEU A 36 18.16 -8.68 -3.23
CA LEU A 36 19.34 -7.82 -3.16
C LEU A 36 20.39 -8.38 -2.17
N LYS A 37 19.94 -8.83 -0.98
CA LYS A 37 20.81 -9.46 0.00
C LYS A 37 21.44 -10.77 -0.51
N ARG A 38 20.66 -11.63 -1.15
CA ARG A 38 21.14 -12.91 -1.71
C ARG A 38 22.18 -12.71 -2.81
N LEU A 39 22.09 -11.61 -3.55
CA LEU A 39 23.00 -11.25 -4.64
C LEU A 39 24.18 -10.38 -4.19
N ASP A 40 24.30 -10.08 -2.89
CA ASP A 40 25.31 -9.17 -2.32
C ASP A 40 25.28 -7.75 -2.92
N LEU A 41 24.08 -7.29 -3.32
CA LEU A 41 23.85 -5.96 -3.92
C LEU A 41 23.22 -4.97 -2.94
N ASP A 42 22.93 -5.40 -1.72
CA ASP A 42 22.18 -4.63 -0.73
C ASP A 42 22.87 -3.27 -0.44
N SER A 43 24.17 -3.28 -0.13
CA SER A 43 24.92 -2.06 0.22
C SER A 43 25.26 -1.14 -0.97
N SER A 44 25.04 -1.60 -2.20
CA SER A 44 25.36 -0.86 -3.43
C SER A 44 24.13 -0.52 -4.27
N THR A 45 22.93 -0.71 -3.72
CA THR A 45 21.66 -0.42 -4.40
C THR A 45 20.88 0.60 -3.61
N LEU A 46 20.65 1.79 -4.20
CA LEU A 46 19.68 2.74 -3.65
C LEU A 46 18.27 2.21 -3.88
N VAL A 47 17.53 1.99 -2.79
CA VAL A 47 16.12 1.60 -2.84
C VAL A 47 15.26 2.80 -2.48
N VAL A 48 14.38 3.19 -3.40
CA VAL A 48 13.37 4.24 -3.18
C VAL A 48 11.99 3.60 -3.25
N PHE A 49 11.23 3.72 -2.15
CA PHE A 49 9.84 3.29 -2.07
C PHE A 49 8.94 4.52 -1.89
N CYS A 50 7.98 4.71 -2.79
CA CYS A 50 7.02 5.81 -2.73
C CYS A 50 5.67 5.43 -3.32
N SER A 51 4.69 6.32 -3.19
CA SER A 51 3.39 6.25 -3.86
C SER A 51 3.23 7.44 -4.81
N ASP A 52 2.47 7.25 -5.88
CA ASP A 52 2.15 8.25 -6.90
C ASP A 52 1.21 9.37 -6.40
N ASN A 53 0.22 9.01 -5.58
CA ASN A 53 -0.73 9.93 -4.95
C ASN A 53 -1.26 9.38 -3.61
N GLY A 54 -2.07 10.18 -2.93
CA GLY A 54 -2.80 9.81 -1.72
C GLY A 54 -3.79 8.64 -1.90
N PRO A 55 -4.35 8.12 -0.79
CA PRO A 55 -5.16 6.90 -0.82
C PRO A 55 -6.59 7.16 -1.32
N VAL A 56 -7.25 6.08 -1.73
CA VAL A 56 -8.68 6.03 -2.05
C VAL A 56 -9.28 4.74 -1.48
N LEU A 57 -10.50 4.83 -0.93
CA LEU A 57 -11.24 3.68 -0.40
C LEU A 57 -12.09 3.05 -1.50
N ASP A 58 -13.13 3.75 -1.93
CA ASP A 58 -13.93 3.36 -3.10
C ASP A 58 -13.38 4.06 -4.35
N ASP A 59 -12.90 3.25 -5.29
CA ASP A 59 -12.31 3.69 -6.56
C ASP A 59 -13.03 2.99 -7.73
N GLY A 60 -14.35 2.81 -7.60
CA GLY A 60 -15.25 2.34 -8.66
C GLY A 60 -15.66 0.87 -8.59
N TYR A 61 -15.33 0.14 -7.52
CA TYR A 61 -15.66 -1.28 -7.36
C TYR A 61 -16.19 -1.57 -5.96
N LYS A 62 -17.20 -2.44 -5.86
CA LYS A 62 -17.81 -2.88 -4.61
C LYS A 62 -16.97 -3.97 -3.93
N ASP A 63 -15.74 -3.65 -3.54
CA ASP A 63 -14.81 -4.57 -2.88
C ASP A 63 -14.91 -4.56 -1.34
N GLY A 64 -15.84 -3.77 -0.79
CA GLY A 64 -16.06 -3.67 0.64
C GLY A 64 -15.03 -2.82 1.39
N ALA A 65 -14.11 -2.11 0.70
CA ALA A 65 -13.03 -1.36 1.33
C ALA A 65 -13.50 -0.32 2.37
N ILE A 66 -14.62 0.36 2.13
CA ILE A 66 -15.21 1.30 3.11
C ILE A 66 -15.76 0.54 4.32
N ARG A 67 -16.54 -0.52 4.08
CA ARG A 67 -17.21 -1.29 5.15
C ARG A 67 -16.22 -2.02 6.05
N GLN A 68 -15.13 -2.53 5.48
CA GLN A 68 -14.13 -3.35 6.17
C GLN A 68 -12.93 -2.54 6.65
N LEU A 69 -13.01 -1.20 6.61
CA LEU A 69 -11.90 -0.31 6.98
C LEU A 69 -11.53 -0.37 8.48
N GLY A 70 -12.48 -0.77 9.34
CA GLY A 70 -12.31 -0.75 10.77
C GLY A 70 -11.93 0.65 11.29
N LYS A 71 -10.82 0.75 12.02
CA LYS A 71 -10.28 2.02 12.54
C LYS A 71 -9.12 2.57 11.71
N HIS A 72 -8.77 1.94 10.59
CA HIS A 72 -7.62 2.36 9.79
C HIS A 72 -7.91 3.72 9.14
N ARG A 73 -6.93 4.62 9.20
CA ARG A 73 -6.97 5.96 8.58
C ARG A 73 -5.93 6.02 7.45
N PRO A 74 -6.31 5.77 6.19
CA PRO A 74 -5.36 5.67 5.08
C PRO A 74 -4.51 6.92 4.86
N SER A 75 -5.09 8.11 5.02
CA SER A 75 -4.41 9.40 4.92
C SER A 75 -3.82 9.88 6.26
N GLY A 76 -3.84 9.02 7.29
CA GLY A 76 -3.38 9.37 8.63
C GLY A 76 -4.14 10.56 9.22
N PRO A 77 -3.44 11.59 9.76
CA PRO A 77 -4.06 12.77 10.31
C PRO A 77 -4.55 13.76 9.25
N PHE A 78 -4.20 13.56 7.97
CA PHE A 78 -4.42 14.54 6.91
C PHE A 78 -5.82 14.45 6.29
N GLY A 79 -6.37 15.60 5.95
CA GLY A 79 -7.64 15.70 5.21
C GLY A 79 -7.45 15.40 3.72
N GLY A 80 -8.48 14.81 3.09
CA GLY A 80 -8.46 14.44 1.68
C GLY A 80 -7.87 13.06 1.39
N GLY A 81 -7.72 12.77 0.10
CA GLY A 81 -7.23 11.53 -0.49
C GLY A 81 -6.95 11.75 -1.98
N LYS A 82 -6.79 10.69 -2.76
CA LYS A 82 -6.70 10.75 -4.23
C LYS A 82 -7.72 11.77 -4.80
N TYR A 83 -7.29 12.57 -5.78
CA TYR A 83 -8.03 13.68 -6.40
C TYR A 83 -8.15 14.98 -5.59
N SER A 84 -7.75 14.98 -4.30
CA SER A 84 -7.78 16.20 -3.48
C SER A 84 -6.48 16.99 -3.60
N VAL A 85 -6.59 18.33 -3.56
CA VAL A 85 -5.44 19.25 -3.40
C VAL A 85 -4.96 19.38 -1.95
N LEU A 86 -5.69 18.76 -1.00
CA LEU A 86 -5.31 18.75 0.42
C LEU A 86 -4.15 17.80 0.67
N GLU A 87 -3.53 17.92 1.85
CA GLU A 87 -2.37 17.11 2.26
C GLU A 87 -2.58 15.60 2.06
N GLY A 88 -3.76 15.06 2.35
CA GLY A 88 -4.04 13.63 2.17
C GLY A 88 -4.05 13.17 0.71
N GLY A 89 -4.10 14.08 -0.26
CA GLY A 89 -4.05 13.77 -1.68
C GLY A 89 -2.64 13.73 -2.29
N THR A 90 -1.69 14.49 -1.73
CA THR A 90 -0.34 14.65 -2.28
C THR A 90 0.77 14.15 -1.35
N ARG A 91 0.53 14.10 -0.03
CA ARG A 91 1.50 13.58 0.93
C ARG A 91 1.51 12.04 0.90
N THR A 92 2.59 11.49 0.38
CA THR A 92 2.78 10.04 0.21
C THR A 92 3.91 9.52 1.10
N PRO A 93 3.95 8.20 1.41
CA PRO A 93 5.13 7.61 2.03
C PRO A 93 6.33 7.76 1.10
N LEU A 94 7.50 8.06 1.68
CA LEU A 94 8.78 8.06 0.99
C LEU A 94 9.81 7.43 1.92
N ILE A 95 10.40 6.32 1.47
CA ILE A 95 11.48 5.64 2.18
C ILE A 95 12.65 5.51 1.21
N THR A 96 13.85 5.86 1.68
CA THR A 96 15.10 5.67 0.96
C THR A 96 16.04 4.85 1.81
N ARG A 97 16.71 3.87 1.21
CA ARG A 97 17.77 3.08 1.85
C ARG A 97 18.93 2.89 0.90
#